data_AF-A0AAV0TN55-F1
#
_entry.id   AF-A0AAV0TN55-F1
#
_cell.length_a   1.000
_cell.length_b   1.000
_cell.length_c   1.000
_cell.angle_alpha   90.00
_cell.angle_beta   90.00
_cell.angle_gamma   90.00
#
_symmetry.space_group_name_H-M   'P 1'
#
loop_
_entity.id
_entity.type
_entity.pdbx_description
1 polymer ?
#
loop_
_entity_poly.entity_id
_entity_poly.type
_entity_poly.pdbx_seq_one_letter_code
_entity_poly.pdbx_strand_id
1 'polypeptide(L)'
;MKVALTRVVAAASGCSRLPTLHSLSTNTDVDNNAFVHSMSKEQAKKALERSAAIRANHFAAKCDFPVSSQGEHQVNADEANRKRIICRSKQRGWLEVDLLLGRWAGQNVLQLSSDELQQYEAILNEETIDIFNYISGKNDVPARLNTPMMQRLRAYCRSSPLGKASIEEFAQNKKYMSN
;
A
#
# COMPACT_ATOMS: atom_id res chain seq x y z
N MET A 1 3.68 -58.05 10.55
CA MET A 1 3.94 -56.81 9.79
C MET A 1 2.82 -55.83 10.09
N LYS A 2 3.11 -54.73 10.82
CA LYS A 2 2.20 -53.61 11.06
C LYS A 2 3.02 -52.33 10.85
N VAL A 3 2.66 -51.53 9.86
CA VAL A 3 3.31 -50.24 9.58
C VAL A 3 2.58 -49.16 10.38
N ALA A 4 3.30 -48.52 11.30
CA ALA A 4 2.80 -47.36 12.04
C ALA A 4 3.02 -46.09 11.22
N LEU A 5 1.95 -45.33 10.98
CA LEU A 5 1.99 -44.06 10.25
C LEU A 5 2.19 -42.92 11.27
N THR A 6 3.40 -42.42 11.36
CA THR A 6 3.77 -41.31 12.24
C THR A 6 3.23 -40.00 11.66
N ARG A 7 2.32 -39.34 12.38
CA ARG A 7 1.78 -38.03 12.01
C ARG A 7 2.77 -36.95 12.46
N VAL A 8 3.41 -36.28 11.50
CA VAL A 8 4.18 -35.05 11.75
C VAL A 8 3.20 -33.89 11.91
N VAL A 9 3.17 -33.28 13.10
CA VAL A 9 2.39 -32.06 13.37
C VAL A 9 3.30 -30.86 13.06
N ALA A 10 3.07 -30.21 11.93
CA ALA A 10 3.64 -28.91 11.64
C ALA A 10 2.80 -27.84 12.36
N ALA A 11 3.41 -27.12 13.29
CA ALA A 11 2.79 -25.99 13.98
C ALA A 11 2.70 -24.80 13.01
N ALA A 12 1.51 -24.58 12.44
CA ALA A 12 1.20 -23.38 11.67
C ALA A 12 0.75 -22.27 12.62
N SER A 13 1.68 -21.38 12.98
CA SER A 13 1.38 -20.13 13.67
C SER A 13 0.74 -19.12 12.69
N GLY A 14 -0.50 -19.39 12.27
CA GLY A 14 -1.28 -18.52 11.39
C GLY A 14 -2.20 -17.61 12.21
N CYS A 15 -1.94 -16.30 12.19
CA CYS A 15 -2.86 -15.30 12.71
C CYS A 15 -4.14 -15.29 11.86
N SER A 16 -5.20 -15.95 12.35
CA SER A 16 -6.51 -15.99 11.71
C SER A 16 -7.28 -14.70 12.00
N ARG A 17 -7.11 -13.67 11.18
CA ARG A 17 -8.10 -12.59 11.06
C ARG A 17 -8.30 -12.24 9.59
N LEU A 18 -9.42 -12.68 9.05
CA LEU A 18 -9.99 -12.11 7.84
C LEU A 18 -10.24 -10.61 8.09
N PRO A 19 -9.87 -9.71 7.18
CA PRO A 19 -10.23 -8.30 7.33
C PRO A 19 -11.75 -8.17 7.27
N THR A 20 -12.33 -7.47 8.25
CA THR A 20 -13.74 -7.06 8.21
C THR A 20 -13.90 -6.05 7.07
N LEU A 21 -14.52 -6.49 5.97
CA LEU A 21 -14.97 -5.61 4.90
C LEU A 21 -15.95 -4.60 5.48
N HIS A 22 -15.57 -3.32 5.55
CA HIS A 22 -16.53 -2.26 5.83
C HIS A 22 -17.43 -2.11 4.60
N SER A 23 -18.73 -2.27 4.80
CA SER A 23 -19.78 -2.02 3.79
C SER A 23 -19.74 -0.54 3.40
N LEU A 24 -19.39 -0.26 2.15
CA LEU A 24 -19.26 1.11 1.61
C LEU A 24 -20.58 1.65 1.00
N SER A 25 -21.71 0.96 1.16
CA SER A 25 -22.93 1.29 0.42
C SER A 25 -24.14 1.66 1.29
N THR A 26 -24.88 2.65 0.81
CA THR A 26 -26.16 3.11 1.37
C THR A 26 -27.37 2.33 0.85
N ASN A 27 -27.20 1.39 -0.10
CA ASN A 27 -28.26 0.53 -0.62
C ASN A 27 -27.77 -0.91 -0.73
N THR A 28 -27.76 -1.62 0.40
CA THR A 28 -27.31 -3.01 0.50
C THR A 28 -28.10 -3.97 -0.41
N ASP A 29 -29.39 -3.71 -0.66
CA ASP A 29 -30.23 -4.56 -1.52
C ASP A 29 -29.84 -4.49 -3.00
N VAL A 30 -29.34 -3.36 -3.47
CA VAL A 30 -28.87 -3.22 -4.86
C VAL A 30 -27.52 -3.89 -5.02
N ASP A 31 -26.57 -3.70 -4.09
CA ASP A 31 -25.24 -4.30 -4.21
C ASP A 31 -25.20 -5.80 -3.94
N ASN A 32 -26.07 -6.29 -3.06
CA ASN A 32 -26.22 -7.72 -2.82
C ASN A 32 -26.81 -8.47 -4.02
N ASN A 33 -27.50 -7.78 -4.94
CA ASN A 33 -28.21 -8.42 -6.05
C ASN A 33 -27.76 -7.97 -7.46
N ALA A 34 -27.07 -6.84 -7.62
CA ALA A 34 -26.73 -6.28 -8.93
C ALA A 34 -25.76 -7.16 -9.75
N PHE A 35 -24.91 -7.94 -9.09
CA PHE A 35 -23.93 -8.84 -9.73
C PHE A 35 -24.13 -10.32 -9.40
N VAL A 36 -25.10 -10.66 -8.55
CA VAL A 36 -25.23 -12.01 -7.98
C VAL A 36 -26.25 -12.87 -8.73
N HIS A 37 -27.11 -12.26 -9.56
CA HIS A 37 -28.14 -13.00 -10.31
C HIS A 37 -27.60 -13.93 -11.42
N SER A 38 -26.30 -13.95 -11.71
CA SER A 38 -25.71 -14.79 -12.78
C SER A 38 -24.39 -15.51 -12.44
N MET A 39 -23.85 -15.36 -11.22
CA MET A 39 -22.60 -16.06 -10.83
C MET A 39 -22.88 -17.35 -10.06
N SER A 40 -22.41 -18.48 -10.59
CA SER A 40 -22.41 -19.75 -9.86
C SER A 40 -21.50 -19.67 -8.63
N LYS A 41 -21.75 -20.51 -7.62
CA LYS A 41 -20.89 -20.60 -6.43
C LYS A 41 -19.43 -20.92 -6.79
N GLU A 42 -19.21 -21.72 -7.83
CA GLU A 42 -17.87 -22.03 -8.35
C GLU A 42 -17.20 -20.81 -8.97
N GLN A 43 -17.95 -20.02 -9.76
CA GLN A 43 -17.46 -18.77 -10.34
C GLN A 43 -17.09 -17.75 -9.25
N ALA A 44 -17.91 -17.63 -8.20
CA ALA A 44 -17.62 -16.77 -7.06
C ALA A 44 -16.34 -17.19 -6.32
N LYS A 45 -16.18 -18.49 -6.04
CA LYS A 45 -14.95 -19.04 -5.42
C LYS A 45 -13.72 -18.74 -6.28
N LYS A 46 -13.80 -19.01 -7.59
CA LYS A 46 -12.72 -18.76 -8.54
C LYS A 46 -12.36 -17.27 -8.62
N ALA A 47 -13.36 -16.38 -8.60
CA ALA A 47 -13.14 -14.94 -8.58
C ALA A 47 -12.41 -14.49 -7.31
N LEU A 48 -12.81 -15.01 -6.15
CA LEU A 48 -12.17 -14.70 -4.87
C LEU A 48 -10.71 -15.17 -4.84
N GLU A 49 -10.44 -16.42 -5.24
CA GLU A 49 -9.09 -16.98 -5.34
C GLU A 49 -8.22 -16.18 -6.31
N ARG A 50 -8.75 -15.84 -7.48
CA ARG A 50 -8.06 -14.98 -8.46
C ARG A 50 -7.75 -13.60 -7.87
N SER A 51 -8.70 -12.99 -7.16
CA SER A 51 -8.49 -11.68 -6.52
C SER A 51 -7.38 -11.73 -5.46
N ALA A 52 -7.31 -12.81 -4.68
CA ALA A 52 -6.27 -13.03 -3.69
C ALA A 52 -4.89 -13.21 -4.36
N ALA A 53 -4.82 -14.00 -5.44
CA ALA A 53 -3.59 -14.20 -6.20
C ALA A 53 -3.09 -12.89 -6.83
N ILE A 54 -3.98 -12.07 -7.40
CA ILE A 54 -3.61 -10.77 -7.98
C ILE A 54 -3.03 -9.85 -6.91
N ARG A 55 -3.68 -9.75 -5.73
CA ARG A 55 -3.16 -8.96 -4.61
C ARG A 55 -1.81 -9.48 -4.12
N ALA A 56 -1.66 -10.80 -3.94
CA ALA A 56 -0.39 -11.39 -3.54
C ALA A 56 0.74 -11.04 -4.51
N ASN A 57 0.49 -11.15 -5.82
CA ASN A 57 1.46 -10.78 -6.86
C ASN A 57 1.77 -9.28 -6.89
N HIS A 58 0.80 -8.42 -6.56
CA HIS A 58 1.01 -6.98 -6.48
C HIS A 58 1.94 -6.60 -5.32
N PHE A 59 1.77 -7.25 -4.17
CA PHE A 59 2.60 -7.00 -2.98
C PHE A 59 3.98 -7.65 -3.07
N ALA A 60 4.10 -8.78 -3.77
CA ALA A 60 5.36 -9.52 -3.89
C ALA A 60 6.50 -8.65 -4.46
N ALA A 61 7.66 -8.71 -3.81
CA ALA A 61 8.90 -8.18 -4.37
C ALA A 61 9.29 -9.01 -5.60
N LYS A 62 9.63 -8.34 -6.69
CA LYS A 62 10.11 -8.98 -7.92
C LYS A 62 11.63 -9.10 -7.87
N CYS A 63 12.15 -10.27 -8.20
CA CYS A 63 13.59 -10.53 -8.26
C CYS A 63 14.09 -10.69 -9.70
N ASP A 64 13.21 -11.03 -10.64
CA ASP A 64 13.54 -11.22 -12.05
C ASP A 64 13.06 -10.04 -12.89
N PHE A 65 14.00 -9.50 -13.67
CA PHE A 65 13.76 -8.38 -14.59
C PHE A 65 14.33 -8.74 -15.96
N PRO A 66 13.51 -8.73 -17.03
CA PRO A 66 13.99 -9.13 -18.35
C PRO A 66 15.02 -8.12 -18.88
N VAL A 67 16.08 -8.62 -19.50
CA VAL A 67 17.18 -7.81 -20.04
C VAL A 67 16.67 -6.78 -21.06
N SER A 68 15.62 -7.11 -21.81
CA SER A 68 14.99 -6.17 -22.75
C SER A 68 14.36 -4.94 -22.09
N SER A 69 14.08 -4.99 -20.79
CA SER A 69 13.55 -3.87 -20.00
C SER A 69 14.62 -3.18 -19.16
N GLN A 70 15.86 -3.68 -19.19
CA GLN A 70 17.00 -3.06 -18.52
C GLN A 70 17.73 -2.17 -19.54
N GLY A 71 17.96 -0.91 -19.18
CA GLY A 71 18.80 0.00 -19.96
C GLY A 71 20.29 -0.29 -19.74
N GLU A 72 21.14 0.73 -19.89
CA GLU A 72 22.57 0.59 -19.61
C GLU A 72 22.89 0.28 -18.14
N HIS A 73 22.02 0.72 -17.21
CA HIS A 73 22.17 0.47 -15.78
C HIS A 73 21.42 -0.79 -15.35
N GLN A 74 22.15 -1.80 -14.89
CA GLN A 74 21.57 -3.04 -14.39
C GLN A 74 21.06 -2.85 -12.96
N VAL A 75 19.73 -2.85 -12.81
CA VAL A 75 19.05 -2.66 -11.52
C VAL A 75 18.99 -3.99 -10.77
N ASN A 76 19.46 -4.01 -9.52
CA ASN A 76 19.34 -5.18 -8.64
C ASN A 76 17.94 -5.23 -7.97
N ALA A 77 17.61 -6.36 -7.33
CA ALA A 77 16.28 -6.57 -6.73
C ALA A 77 15.94 -5.56 -5.60
N ASP A 78 16.91 -5.18 -4.77
CA ASP A 78 16.69 -4.20 -3.68
C ASP A 78 16.43 -2.79 -4.23
N GLU A 79 17.24 -2.34 -5.19
CA GLU A 79 17.07 -1.06 -5.87
C GLU A 79 15.72 -1.00 -6.59
N ALA A 80 15.32 -2.09 -7.26
CA ALA A 80 14.01 -2.18 -7.89
C ALA A 80 12.87 -2.10 -6.87
N ASN A 81 13.00 -2.76 -5.71
CA ASN A 81 12.00 -2.70 -4.66
C ASN A 81 11.86 -1.28 -4.08
N ARG A 82 12.97 -0.60 -3.82
CA ARG A 82 12.97 0.79 -3.34
C ARG A 82 12.35 1.74 -4.34
N LYS A 83 12.67 1.59 -5.63
CA LYS A 83 12.04 2.34 -6.73
C LYS A 83 10.54 2.09 -6.79
N ARG A 84 10.10 0.83 -6.64
CA ARG A 84 8.67 0.46 -6.55
C ARG A 84 7.99 1.16 -5.37
N ILE A 85 8.59 1.14 -4.19
CA ILE A 85 8.06 1.78 -2.97
C ILE A 85 7.92 3.30 -3.16
N ILE A 86 8.93 3.96 -3.73
CA ILE A 86 8.86 5.40 -4.06
C ILE A 86 7.73 5.67 -5.05
N CYS A 87 7.58 4.84 -6.07
CA CYS A 87 6.52 4.97 -7.06
C CYS A 87 5.12 4.84 -6.42
N ARG A 88 4.92 3.79 -5.59
CA ARG A 88 3.67 3.57 -4.83
C ARG A 88 3.33 4.73 -3.89
N SER A 89 4.33 5.46 -3.40
CA SER A 89 4.14 6.62 -2.52
C SER A 89 3.64 7.86 -3.27
N LYS A 90 3.78 7.89 -4.60
CA LYS A 90 3.40 9.01 -5.47
C LYS A 90 2.11 8.79 -6.25
N GLN A 91 1.55 7.58 -6.21
CA GLN A 91 0.47 7.13 -7.11
C GLN A 91 -0.68 6.50 -6.32
N ARG A 92 -1.26 7.25 -5.38
CA ARG A 92 -2.38 6.79 -4.54
C ARG A 92 -3.72 7.43 -4.90
N GLY A 93 -3.71 8.46 -5.76
CA GLY A 93 -4.91 9.09 -6.31
C GLY A 93 -5.44 10.27 -5.48
N TRP A 94 -4.82 10.57 -4.34
CA TRP A 94 -5.09 11.76 -3.53
C TRP A 94 -3.84 12.62 -3.53
N LEU A 95 -3.93 13.79 -4.16
CA LEU A 95 -2.78 14.67 -4.37
C LEU A 95 -2.09 15.05 -3.06
N GLU A 96 -2.84 15.26 -1.98
CA GLU A 96 -2.32 15.60 -0.66
C GLU A 96 -1.42 14.50 -0.11
N VAL A 97 -1.86 13.25 -0.20
CA VAL A 97 -1.11 12.09 0.28
C VAL A 97 0.09 11.83 -0.62
N ASP A 98 -0.09 11.94 -1.93
CA ASP A 98 0.95 11.75 -2.93
C ASP A 98 2.08 12.78 -2.78
N LEU A 99 1.76 14.04 -2.49
CA LEU A 99 2.75 15.08 -2.22
C LEU A 99 3.49 14.85 -0.90
N LEU A 100 2.77 14.50 0.18
CA LEU A 100 3.38 14.26 1.49
C LEU A 100 4.29 13.04 1.46
N LEU A 101 3.76 11.88 1.09
CA LEU A 101 4.50 10.62 1.08
C LEU A 101 5.49 10.56 -0.06
N GLY A 102 5.13 11.03 -1.26
CA GLY A 102 6.01 10.99 -2.42
C GLY A 102 7.27 11.84 -2.25
N ARG A 103 7.16 13.02 -1.63
CA ARG A 103 8.32 13.86 -1.31
C ARG A 103 9.19 13.21 -0.23
N TRP A 104 8.58 12.72 0.85
CA TRP A 104 9.30 12.02 1.92
C TRP A 104 10.03 10.78 1.37
N ALA A 105 9.35 9.97 0.58
CA ALA A 105 9.89 8.75 0.01
C ALA A 105 11.08 9.03 -0.91
N GLY A 106 10.96 10.04 -1.79
CA GLY A 106 12.05 10.42 -2.70
C GLY A 106 13.33 10.85 -1.99
N GLN A 107 13.23 11.38 -0.76
CA GLN A 107 14.36 11.83 0.02
C GLN A 107 14.96 10.74 0.92
N ASN A 108 14.14 9.78 1.40
CA ASN A 108 14.53 8.88 2.48
C ASN A 108 14.61 7.40 2.08
N VAL A 109 13.77 6.92 1.16
CA VAL A 109 13.61 5.47 0.91
C VAL A 109 14.89 4.79 0.43
N LEU A 110 15.76 5.48 -0.29
CA LEU A 110 17.03 4.91 -0.75
C LEU A 110 18.02 4.64 0.39
N GLN A 111 17.86 5.30 1.54
CA GLN A 111 18.77 5.22 2.69
C GLN A 111 18.22 4.37 3.84
N LEU A 112 16.98 3.90 3.75
CA LEU A 112 16.37 3.08 4.81
C LEU A 112 17.07 1.73 4.96
N SER A 113 17.19 1.27 6.21
CA SER A 113 17.50 -0.12 6.50
C SER A 113 16.40 -1.07 6.01
N SER A 114 16.69 -2.37 5.94
CA SER A 114 15.71 -3.37 5.51
C SER A 114 14.47 -3.40 6.43
N ASP A 115 14.66 -3.28 7.75
CA ASP A 115 13.58 -3.25 8.73
C ASP A 115 12.72 -1.97 8.59
N GLU A 116 13.35 -0.81 8.47
CA GLU A 116 12.64 0.45 8.22
C GLU A 116 11.84 0.43 6.92
N LEU A 117 12.41 -0.17 5.86
CA LEU A 117 11.74 -0.30 4.57
C LEU A 117 10.50 -1.21 4.68
N GLN A 118 10.60 -2.30 5.44
CA GLN A 118 9.46 -3.19 5.72
C GLN A 118 8.37 -2.48 6.52
N GLN A 119 8.74 -1.70 7.54
CA GLN A 119 7.79 -0.88 8.29
C GLN A 119 7.09 0.16 7.39
N TYR A 120 7.84 0.80 6.49
CA TYR A 120 7.27 1.75 5.54
C TYR A 120 6.33 1.08 4.55
N GLU A 121 6.72 -0.08 4.01
CA GLU A 121 5.87 -0.85 3.10
C GLU A 121 4.58 -1.32 3.79
N ALA A 122 4.62 -1.71 5.06
CA ALA A 122 3.43 -2.06 5.83
C ALA A 122 2.44 -0.88 5.91
N ILE A 123 2.93 0.36 6.03
CA ILE A 123 2.09 1.57 5.99
C ILE A 123 1.51 1.76 4.58
N LEU A 124 2.31 1.58 3.52
CA LEU A 124 1.85 1.71 2.13
C LEU A 124 0.85 0.62 1.71
N ASN A 125 0.66 -0.44 2.48
CA ASN A 125 -0.34 -1.47 2.23
C ASN A 125 -1.72 -1.13 2.78
N GLU A 126 -1.84 -0.04 3.54
CA GLU A 126 -3.13 0.49 3.99
C GLU A 126 -3.83 1.32 2.90
N GLU A 127 -5.13 1.54 3.06
CA GLU A 127 -5.91 2.39 2.16
C GLU A 127 -5.51 3.86 2.28
N THR A 128 -5.64 4.63 1.20
CA THR A 128 -5.20 6.04 1.16
C THR A 128 -5.87 6.87 2.26
N ILE A 129 -7.16 6.62 2.51
CA ILE A 129 -7.93 7.29 3.57
C ILE A 129 -7.38 6.97 4.96
N ASP A 130 -7.01 5.73 5.22
CA ASP A 130 -6.49 5.28 6.51
C ASP A 130 -5.11 5.87 6.76
N ILE A 131 -4.21 5.80 5.76
CA ILE A 131 -2.90 6.43 5.84
C ILE A 131 -3.05 7.92 6.17
N PHE A 132 -3.92 8.63 5.45
CA PHE A 132 -4.17 10.04 5.69
C PHE A 132 -4.66 10.30 7.13
N ASN A 133 -5.60 9.48 7.63
CA ASN A 133 -6.11 9.61 8.99
C ASN A 133 -5.03 9.37 10.06
N TYR A 134 -4.12 8.41 9.83
CA TYR A 134 -3.02 8.12 10.74
C TYR A 134 -1.95 9.22 10.76
N ILE A 135 -1.52 9.69 9.57
CA ILE A 135 -0.46 10.70 9.47
C ILE A 135 -0.93 12.08 9.93
N SER A 136 -2.21 12.41 9.72
CA SER A 136 -2.84 13.64 10.24
C SER A 136 -3.13 13.55 11.75
N GLY A 137 -3.19 12.33 12.31
CA GLY A 137 -3.55 12.09 13.70
C GLY A 137 -5.04 12.19 13.99
N LYS A 138 -5.88 12.08 12.96
CA LYS A 138 -7.35 12.01 13.10
C LYS A 138 -7.80 10.70 13.73
N ASN A 139 -7.15 9.59 13.37
CA ASN A 139 -7.41 8.27 13.94
C ASN A 139 -6.17 7.76 14.68
N ASP A 140 -6.41 6.90 15.67
CA ASP A 140 -5.33 6.18 16.34
C ASP A 140 -4.64 5.19 15.41
N VAL A 141 -3.32 5.09 15.55
CA VAL A 141 -2.52 4.16 14.78
C VAL A 141 -2.72 2.75 15.36
N PRO A 142 -3.12 1.75 14.55
CA PRO A 142 -3.25 0.39 15.04
C PRO A 142 -1.90 -0.16 15.52
N ALA A 143 -1.92 -1.05 16.53
CA ALA A 143 -0.69 -1.57 17.15
C ALA A 143 0.34 -2.12 16.14
N ARG A 144 -0.13 -2.75 15.05
CA ARG A 144 0.73 -3.29 13.97
C ARG A 144 1.55 -2.22 13.22
N LEU A 145 1.06 -0.98 13.20
CA LEU A 145 1.67 0.17 12.51
C LEU A 145 2.26 1.19 13.50
N ASN A 146 2.18 0.93 14.80
CA ASN A 146 2.78 1.81 15.81
C ASN A 146 4.29 1.59 15.87
N THR A 147 4.96 1.99 14.80
CA THR A 147 6.38 1.78 14.56
C THR A 147 7.14 3.13 14.58
N PRO A 148 8.47 3.11 14.77
CA PRO A 148 9.29 4.32 14.62
C PRO A 148 9.10 5.00 13.26
N MET A 149 8.86 4.22 12.20
CA MET A 149 8.60 4.74 10.87
C MET A 149 7.31 5.59 10.81
N MET A 150 6.21 5.09 11.39
CA MET A 150 4.96 5.87 11.46
C MET A 150 5.13 7.17 12.23
N GLN A 151 5.89 7.13 13.34
CA GLN A 151 6.18 8.33 14.13
C GLN A 151 6.99 9.36 13.32
N ARG A 152 7.98 8.90 12.54
CA ARG A 152 8.78 9.74 11.63
C ARG A 152 7.92 10.41 10.56
N LEU A 153 6.96 9.68 9.96
CA LEU A 153 6.02 10.24 8.99
C LEU A 153 5.08 11.27 9.61
N ARG A 154 4.53 11.01 10.80
CA ARG A 154 3.68 11.98 11.52
C ARG A 154 4.44 13.25 11.85
N ALA A 155 5.69 13.12 12.32
CA ALA A 155 6.55 14.28 12.60
C ALA A 155 6.82 15.09 11.33
N TYR A 156 7.14 14.41 10.22
CA TYR A 156 7.33 15.06 8.92
C TYR A 156 6.06 15.76 8.42
N CYS A 157 4.89 15.17 8.54
CA CYS A 157 3.65 15.82 8.09
C CYS A 157 3.33 17.06 8.94
N ARG A 158 3.58 17.00 10.25
CA ARG A 158 3.38 18.12 11.18
C ARG A 158 4.35 19.28 10.96
N SER A 159 5.54 19.04 10.42
CA SER A 159 6.50 20.12 10.13
C SER A 159 6.11 20.98 8.93
N SER A 160 4.99 20.69 8.26
CA SER A 160 4.50 21.40 7.07
C SER A 160 5.58 21.47 5.95
N PRO A 161 6.02 20.32 5.43
CA PRO A 161 7.18 20.24 4.55
C PRO A 161 6.93 20.82 3.16
N LEU A 162 5.66 21.02 2.80
CA LEU A 162 5.23 21.66 1.56
C LEU A 162 5.24 23.20 1.65
N GLY A 163 5.44 23.76 2.85
CA GLY A 163 5.37 25.20 3.08
C GLY A 163 3.93 25.73 3.16
N LYS A 164 3.81 27.06 3.16
CA LYS A 164 2.53 27.76 3.11
C LYS A 164 2.31 28.29 1.71
N ALA A 165 1.13 28.08 1.15
CA ALA A 165 0.76 28.68 -0.11
C ALA A 165 0.54 30.19 0.06
N SER A 166 1.15 31.01 -0.80
CA SER A 166 0.85 32.44 -0.92
C SER A 166 -0.25 32.65 -1.95
N ILE A 167 -1.28 33.42 -1.58
CA ILE A 167 -2.39 33.77 -2.49
C ILE A 167 -1.85 34.61 -3.66
N GLU A 168 -0.88 35.48 -3.40
CA GLU A 168 -0.27 36.35 -4.41
C GLU A 168 0.56 35.55 -5.41
N GLU A 169 1.40 34.63 -4.92
CA GLU A 169 2.18 33.75 -5.78
C GLU A 169 1.29 32.83 -6.62
N PHE A 170 0.21 32.33 -6.03
CA PHE A 170 -0.79 31.56 -6.76
C PHE A 170 -1.43 32.40 -7.87
N ALA A 171 -1.86 33.63 -7.59
CA ALA A 171 -2.43 34.53 -8.59
C ALA A 171 -1.44 34.84 -9.72
N GLN A 172 -0.15 35.05 -9.39
CA GLN A 172 0.91 35.26 -10.37
C GLN A 172 1.16 34.03 -11.23
N ASN A 173 1.16 32.83 -10.65
CA ASN A 173 1.42 31.57 -11.37
C ASN A 173 0.21 31.12 -12.19
N LYS A 174 -1.02 31.45 -11.75
CA LYS A 174 -2.26 31.08 -12.44
C LYS A 174 -2.29 31.52 -13.90
N LYS A 175 -1.64 32.65 -14.25
CA LYS A 175 -1.55 33.13 -15.64
C LYS A 175 -0.74 32.20 -16.57
N TYR A 176 0.09 31.32 -16.01
CA TYR A 176 0.88 30.32 -16.74
C TYR A 176 0.28 28.91 -16.66
N MET A 177 -0.74 28.70 -15.82
CA MET A 177 -1.41 27.41 -15.73
C MET A 177 -2.43 27.31 -16.88
N SER A 178 -2.42 26.20 -17.61
CA SER A 178 -3.47 25.93 -18.60
C SER A 178 -4.81 25.88 -17.87
N ASN A 179 -5.81 26.58 -18.42
CA ASN A 179 -7.21 26.44 -17.99
C ASN A 179 -7.70 25.00 -18.20
#